data_AF-A0AAJ4XAM4-F1
#
_entry.id   AF-A0AAJ4XAM4-F1
#
_cell.length_a   1.000
_cell.length_b   1.000
_cell.length_c   1.000
_cell.angle_alpha   90.00
_cell.angle_beta   90.00
_cell.angle_gamma   90.00
#
_symmetry.space_group_name_H-M   'P 1'
#
loop_
_entity.id
_entity.type
_entity.pdbx_description
1 polymer ?
#
loop_
_entity_poly.entity_id
_entity_poly.type
_entity_poly.pdbx_seq_one_letter_code
_entity_poly.pdbx_strand_id
1 'polypeptide(L)'
;MVNTELIIYQYNYFKNQAEKATVQAEQERIEKDVLIRDLTLKVIQSYLETLLSQSLVNEQDSAINFSTQLLDKTEKSVKIGVITPSVVSEVRTNLAREKQQYHKDLLLKKATLAQYMNYSEYNILKLYDPLLESNLLESKKEVYKENSINY
;
A
#
# COMPACT_ATOMS: atom_id res chain seq x y z
N MET A 1 59.03 19.58 11.68
CA MET A 1 58.98 20.52 10.54
C MET A 1 57.60 20.41 9.93
N VAL A 2 56.77 21.45 10.05
CA VAL A 2 55.47 21.54 9.35
C VAL A 2 55.77 22.19 8.01
N ASN A 3 55.60 21.46 6.93
CA ASN A 3 55.80 21.97 5.58
C ASN A 3 54.47 22.54 5.11
N THR A 4 54.39 23.86 4.95
CA THR A 4 53.19 24.54 4.44
C THR A 4 53.43 24.88 2.98
N GLU A 5 52.86 24.07 2.08
CA GLU A 5 52.86 24.37 0.64
C GLU A 5 51.77 25.41 0.34
N LEU A 6 52.18 26.64 0.03
CA LEU A 6 51.30 27.71 -0.43
C LEU A 6 51.35 27.76 -1.96
N ILE A 7 50.29 27.28 -2.62
CA ILE A 7 50.16 27.35 -4.07
C ILE A 7 49.56 28.72 -4.43
N ILE A 8 50.39 29.63 -4.94
CA ILE A 8 50.02 31.04 -5.15
C ILE A 8 49.26 31.23 -6.49
N TYR A 9 49.57 30.42 -7.51
CA TYR A 9 48.89 30.53 -8.80
C TYR A 9 48.93 29.20 -9.55
N GLN A 10 47.76 28.65 -9.84
CA GLN A 10 47.59 27.43 -10.61
C GLN A 10 46.48 27.67 -11.63
N TYR A 11 46.84 28.35 -12.72
CA TYR A 11 46.04 28.72 -13.90
C TYR A 11 44.56 28.25 -13.87
N ASN A 12 43.70 29.01 -13.18
CA ASN A 12 42.26 28.74 -12.99
C ASN A 12 41.85 27.34 -12.48
N TYR A 13 42.79 26.46 -12.12
CA TYR A 13 42.53 25.08 -11.73
C TYR A 13 41.57 25.00 -10.54
N PHE A 14 41.88 25.71 -9.44
CA PHE A 14 41.02 25.74 -8.25
C PHE A 14 39.66 26.37 -8.52
N LYS A 15 39.61 27.41 -9.38
CA LYS A 15 38.36 28.05 -9.78
C LYS A 15 37.48 27.07 -10.55
N ASN A 16 38.03 26.39 -11.56
CA ASN A 16 37.31 25.39 -12.34
C ASN A 16 36.88 24.19 -11.49
N GLN A 17 37.71 23.79 -10.51
CA GLN A 17 37.39 22.70 -9.59
C GLN A 17 36.26 23.10 -8.63
N ALA A 18 36.26 24.33 -8.12
CA ALA A 18 35.18 24.88 -7.31
C ALA A 18 33.88 25.04 -8.11
N GLU A 19 33.95 25.54 -9.36
CA GLU A 19 32.80 25.64 -10.26
C GLU A 19 32.22 24.25 -10.56
N LYS A 20 33.07 23.25 -10.84
CA LYS A 20 32.65 21.86 -11.04
C LYS A 20 31.97 21.28 -9.79
N ALA A 21 32.56 21.48 -8.61
CA ALA A 21 31.98 21.02 -7.35
C ALA A 21 30.63 21.70 -7.07
N THR A 22 30.49 22.97 -7.43
CA THR A 22 29.22 23.71 -7.28
C THR A 22 28.13 23.14 -8.21
N VAL A 23 28.48 22.86 -9.47
CA VAL A 23 27.55 22.22 -10.41
C VAL A 23 27.15 20.82 -9.94
N GLN A 24 28.10 20.04 -9.43
CA GLN A 24 27.83 18.71 -8.88
C GLN A 24 26.89 18.78 -7.66
N ALA A 25 27.13 19.70 -6.73
CA ALA A 25 26.27 19.90 -5.57
C ALA A 25 24.84 20.31 -5.96
N GLU A 26 24.71 21.18 -6.97
CA GLU A 26 23.40 21.57 -7.49
C GLU A 26 22.68 20.41 -8.20
N GLN A 27 23.42 19.57 -8.94
CA GLN A 27 22.87 18.36 -9.53
C GLN A 27 22.37 17.38 -8.45
N GLU A 28 23.16 17.12 -7.41
CA GLU A 28 22.77 16.25 -6.28
C GLU A 28 21.52 16.80 -5.57
N ARG A 29 21.40 18.12 -5.43
CA ARG A 29 20.22 18.78 -4.87
C ARG A 29 18.97 18.50 -5.71
N ILE A 30 19.07 18.65 -7.02
CA ILE A 30 17.97 18.37 -7.96
C ILE A 30 17.61 16.88 -7.93
N GLU A 31 18.60 15.99 -7.95
CA GLU A 31 18.39 14.54 -7.88
C GLU A 31 17.67 14.12 -6.60
N LYS A 32 18.04 14.72 -5.45
CA LYS A 32 17.35 14.50 -4.17
C LYS A 32 15.88 14.92 -4.24
N ASP A 33 15.58 16.08 -4.82
CA ASP A 33 14.20 16.56 -4.95
C ASP A 33 13.36 15.64 -5.85
N VAL A 34 13.96 15.14 -6.94
CA VAL A 34 13.33 14.14 -7.82
C VAL A 34 13.08 12.84 -7.06
N LEU A 35 14.04 12.36 -6.28
CA LEU A 35 13.91 11.13 -5.48
C LEU A 35 12.79 11.25 -4.44
N ILE A 36 12.67 12.38 -3.77
CA ILE A 36 11.58 12.64 -2.81
C ILE A 36 10.22 12.61 -3.51
N ARG A 37 10.10 13.22 -4.69
CA ARG A 37 8.86 13.22 -5.47
C ARG A 37 8.49 11.82 -5.94
N ASP A 38 9.45 11.06 -6.46
CA ASP A 38 9.24 9.67 -6.88
C ASP A 38 8.81 8.79 -5.70
N LEU A 39 9.48 8.90 -4.55
CA LEU A 39 9.09 8.19 -3.34
C LEU A 39 7.67 8.57 -2.90
N THR A 40 7.33 9.86 -2.94
CA THR A 40 5.99 10.35 -2.58
C THR A 40 4.92 9.74 -3.48
N LEU A 41 5.16 9.70 -4.80
CA LEU A 41 4.24 9.08 -5.75
C LEU A 41 4.09 7.58 -5.49
N LYS A 42 5.19 6.87 -5.24
CA LYS A 42 5.18 5.43 -4.90
C LYS A 42 4.39 5.15 -3.62
N VAL A 43 4.55 5.97 -2.58
CA VAL A 43 3.78 5.85 -1.33
C VAL A 43 2.29 6.06 -1.60
N ILE A 44 1.91 7.12 -2.31
CA ILE A 44 0.50 7.41 -2.62
C ILE A 44 -0.12 6.29 -3.45
N GLN A 45 0.55 5.85 -4.52
CA GLN A 45 0.07 4.75 -5.36
C GLN A 45 -0.09 3.47 -4.55
N SER A 46 0.93 3.08 -3.78
CA SER A 46 0.88 1.89 -2.94
C SER A 46 -0.21 1.97 -1.87
N TYR A 47 -0.48 3.16 -1.33
CA TYR A 47 -1.56 3.39 -0.38
C TYR A 47 -2.93 3.15 -1.03
N LEU A 48 -3.20 3.76 -2.18
CA LEU A 48 -4.44 3.59 -2.92
C LEU A 48 -4.66 2.13 -3.37
N GLU A 49 -3.60 1.46 -3.85
CA GLU A 49 -3.67 0.03 -4.19
C GLU A 49 -4.01 -0.85 -3.00
N THR A 50 -3.47 -0.52 -1.82
CA THR A 50 -3.76 -1.30 -0.61
C THR A 50 -5.19 -1.06 -0.13
N LEU A 51 -5.71 0.17 -0.21
CA LEU A 51 -7.12 0.46 0.06
C LEU A 51 -8.04 -0.29 -0.89
N LEU A 52 -7.75 -0.28 -2.20
CA LEU A 52 -8.51 -1.04 -3.18
C LEU A 52 -8.50 -2.54 -2.87
N SER A 53 -7.33 -3.11 -2.57
CA SER A 53 -7.22 -4.52 -2.20
C SER A 53 -7.99 -4.86 -0.92
N GLN A 54 -8.00 -3.96 0.06
CA GLN A 54 -8.79 -4.09 1.28
C GLN A 54 -10.30 -4.06 0.98
N SER A 55 -10.75 -3.18 0.08
CA SER A 55 -12.14 -3.14 -0.38
C SER A 55 -12.54 -4.41 -1.12
N LEU A 56 -11.67 -4.92 -2.01
CA LEU A 56 -11.92 -6.16 -2.73
C LEU A 56 -12.10 -7.36 -1.78
N VAL A 57 -11.30 -7.43 -0.71
CA VAL A 57 -11.42 -8.46 0.33
C VAL A 57 -12.74 -8.32 1.11
N ASN A 58 -13.24 -7.09 1.30
CA ASN A 58 -14.51 -6.85 1.99
C ASN A 58 -15.73 -7.09 1.09
N GLU A 59 -15.70 -6.66 -0.19
CA GLU A 59 -16.79 -6.85 -1.17
C GLU A 59 -16.91 -8.29 -1.67
N GLN A 60 -15.87 -9.09 -1.45
CA GLN A 60 -15.78 -10.50 -1.84
C GLN A 60 -16.84 -11.41 -1.27
N ASP A 61 -17.61 -10.95 -0.28
CA ASP A 61 -18.78 -11.66 0.23
C ASP A 61 -19.65 -12.19 -0.90
N SER A 62 -19.89 -11.45 -1.97
CA SER A 62 -20.78 -11.90 -3.05
C SER A 62 -20.23 -13.09 -3.87
N ALA A 63 -18.95 -13.02 -4.30
CA ALA A 63 -18.32 -14.08 -5.09
C ALA A 63 -18.02 -15.31 -4.23
N ILE A 64 -17.52 -15.11 -3.01
CA ILE A 64 -17.30 -16.19 -2.04
C ILE A 64 -18.63 -16.84 -1.66
N ASN A 65 -19.70 -16.07 -1.50
CA ASN A 65 -21.03 -16.62 -1.23
C ASN A 65 -21.51 -17.48 -2.39
N PHE A 66 -21.33 -17.04 -3.64
CA PHE A 66 -21.67 -17.86 -4.79
C PHE A 66 -20.87 -19.17 -4.83
N SER A 67 -19.55 -19.12 -4.68
CA SER A 67 -18.68 -20.29 -4.64
C SER A 67 -19.01 -21.22 -3.46
N THR A 68 -19.46 -20.65 -2.32
CA THR A 68 -19.92 -21.40 -1.14
C THR A 68 -21.28 -22.08 -1.39
N GLN A 69 -22.23 -21.39 -2.02
CA GLN A 69 -23.51 -21.95 -2.43
C GLN A 69 -23.33 -23.07 -3.47
N LEU A 70 -22.38 -22.88 -4.41
CA LEU A 70 -22.02 -23.91 -5.38
C LEU A 70 -21.45 -25.15 -4.68
N LEU A 71 -20.58 -24.97 -3.68
CA LEU A 71 -20.07 -26.08 -2.87
C LEU A 71 -21.21 -26.82 -2.17
N ASP A 72 -22.11 -26.12 -1.49
CA ASP A 72 -23.26 -26.71 -0.80
C ASP A 72 -24.18 -27.49 -1.76
N LYS A 73 -24.46 -26.91 -2.94
CA LYS A 73 -25.24 -27.60 -3.99
C LYS A 73 -24.54 -28.87 -4.48
N THR A 74 -23.23 -28.82 -4.66
CA THR A 74 -22.43 -29.95 -5.15
C THR A 74 -22.37 -31.05 -4.09
N GLU A 75 -22.19 -30.70 -2.82
CA GLU A 75 -22.23 -31.64 -1.70
C GLU A 75 -23.58 -32.33 -1.56
N LYS A 76 -24.68 -31.57 -1.69
CA LYS A 76 -26.05 -32.13 -1.73
C LYS A 76 -26.23 -33.08 -2.91
N SER A 77 -25.71 -32.71 -4.09
CA SER A 77 -25.78 -33.51 -5.32
C SER A 77 -24.99 -34.82 -5.22
N VAL A 78 -23.86 -34.83 -4.50
CA VAL A 78 -23.13 -36.07 -4.19
C VAL A 78 -23.91 -36.95 -3.23
N LYS A 79 -24.54 -36.38 -2.19
CA LYS A 79 -25.36 -37.15 -1.23
C LYS A 79 -26.53 -37.89 -1.89
N ILE A 80 -27.10 -37.30 -2.95
CA ILE A 80 -28.16 -37.93 -3.76
C ILE A 80 -27.63 -38.77 -4.93
N GLY A 81 -26.31 -38.94 -5.05
CA GLY A 81 -25.66 -39.79 -6.06
C GLY A 81 -25.65 -39.23 -7.49
N VAL A 82 -25.96 -37.95 -7.68
CA VAL A 82 -26.03 -37.31 -9.01
C VAL A 82 -24.65 -36.88 -9.53
N ILE A 83 -23.73 -36.55 -8.62
CA ILE A 83 -22.37 -36.07 -8.95
C ILE A 83 -21.34 -36.93 -8.20
N THR A 84 -20.12 -37.01 -8.72
CA THR A 84 -19.01 -37.73 -8.08
C THR A 84 -18.34 -36.89 -6.96
N PRO A 85 -17.81 -37.54 -5.90
CA PRO A 85 -17.06 -36.85 -4.84
C PRO A 85 -15.83 -36.05 -5.32
N SER A 86 -15.27 -36.42 -6.48
CA SER A 86 -14.15 -35.70 -7.09
C SER A 86 -14.51 -34.25 -7.43
N VAL A 87 -15.73 -33.99 -7.92
CA VAL A 87 -16.21 -32.64 -8.27
C VAL A 87 -16.36 -31.77 -7.02
N VAL A 88 -16.83 -32.33 -5.90
CA VAL A 88 -16.87 -31.60 -4.60
C VAL A 88 -15.47 -31.18 -4.18
N SER A 89 -14.50 -32.07 -4.34
CA SER A 89 -13.11 -31.80 -3.98
C SER A 89 -12.50 -30.70 -4.85
N GLU A 90 -12.82 -30.68 -6.14
CA GLU A 90 -12.41 -29.62 -7.07
C GLU A 90 -13.03 -28.26 -6.71
N VAL A 91 -14.35 -28.20 -6.51
CA VAL A 91 -15.06 -26.96 -6.14
C VAL A 91 -14.53 -26.42 -4.80
N ARG A 92 -14.29 -27.29 -3.82
CA ARG A 92 -13.69 -26.94 -2.54
C ARG A 92 -12.28 -26.37 -2.70
N THR A 93 -11.47 -26.97 -3.57
CA THR A 93 -10.11 -26.51 -3.85
C THR A 93 -10.12 -25.14 -4.51
N ASN A 94 -11.05 -24.90 -5.45
CA ASN A 94 -11.20 -23.62 -6.12
C ASN A 94 -11.62 -22.52 -5.14
N LEU A 95 -12.62 -22.79 -4.27
CA LEU A 95 -13.01 -21.86 -3.21
C LEU A 95 -11.86 -21.51 -2.26
N ALA A 96 -11.06 -22.51 -1.85
CA ALA A 96 -9.91 -22.29 -1.00
C ALA A 96 -8.83 -21.44 -1.70
N ARG A 97 -8.59 -21.69 -2.98
CA ARG A 97 -7.62 -20.94 -3.80
C ARG A 97 -8.04 -19.49 -3.97
N GLU A 98 -9.31 -19.23 -4.26
CA GLU A 98 -9.87 -17.87 -4.36
C GLU A 98 -9.64 -17.11 -3.05
N LYS A 99 -10.06 -17.68 -1.91
CA LYS A 99 -9.83 -17.05 -0.59
C LYS A 99 -8.36 -16.76 -0.32
N GLN A 100 -7.49 -17.72 -0.61
CA GLN A 100 -6.05 -17.57 -0.35
C GLN A 100 -5.42 -16.48 -1.22
N GLN A 101 -5.80 -16.39 -2.50
CA GLN A 101 -5.23 -15.43 -3.44
C GLN A 101 -5.47 -13.99 -2.96
N TYR A 102 -6.69 -13.68 -2.53
CA TYR A 102 -7.03 -12.32 -2.10
C TYR A 102 -6.35 -11.90 -0.80
N HIS A 103 -6.26 -12.80 0.18
CA HIS A 103 -5.51 -12.52 1.41
C HIS A 103 -4.01 -12.33 1.14
N LYS A 104 -3.45 -13.13 0.23
CA LYS A 104 -2.05 -13.01 -0.19
C LYS A 104 -1.79 -11.67 -0.88
N ASP A 105 -2.66 -11.27 -1.79
CA ASP A 105 -2.53 -10.02 -2.54
C ASP A 105 -2.60 -8.81 -1.59
N LEU A 106 -3.55 -8.80 -0.65
CA LEU A 106 -3.64 -7.74 0.36
C LEU A 106 -2.37 -7.67 1.23
N LEU A 107 -1.85 -8.82 1.68
CA LEU A 107 -0.65 -8.87 2.50
C LEU A 107 0.58 -8.37 1.74
N LEU A 108 0.70 -8.71 0.45
CA LEU A 108 1.77 -8.21 -0.40
C LEU A 108 1.69 -6.68 -0.56
N LYS A 109 0.50 -6.13 -0.82
CA LYS A 109 0.30 -4.68 -0.94
C LYS A 109 0.62 -3.94 0.36
N LYS A 110 0.22 -4.48 1.51
CA LYS A 110 0.60 -3.93 2.83
C LYS A 110 2.10 -3.96 3.07
N ALA A 111 2.78 -5.05 2.71
CA ALA A 111 4.22 -5.16 2.84
C ALA A 111 4.96 -4.14 1.95
N THR A 112 4.51 -3.97 0.70
CA THR A 112 5.08 -2.97 -0.22
C THR A 112 4.92 -1.54 0.31
N LEU A 113 3.73 -1.20 0.81
CA LEU A 113 3.49 0.12 1.41
C LEU A 113 4.38 0.34 2.64
N ALA A 114 4.48 -0.66 3.52
CA ALA A 114 5.33 -0.60 4.70
C ALA A 114 6.81 -0.40 4.32
N GLN A 115 7.29 -1.04 3.26
CA GLN A 115 8.66 -0.83 2.75
C GLN A 115 8.89 0.62 2.30
N TYR A 116 7.96 1.21 1.53
CA TYR A 116 8.09 2.60 1.10
C TYR A 116 8.03 3.60 2.27
N MET A 117 7.26 3.28 3.30
CA MET A 117 7.16 4.09 4.52
C MET A 117 8.29 3.83 5.53
N ASN A 118 9.18 2.88 5.24
CA ASN A 118 10.18 2.36 6.19
C ASN A 118 9.54 1.92 7.53
N TYR A 119 8.37 1.30 7.45
CA TYR A 119 7.59 0.81 8.58
C TYR A 119 7.88 -0.67 8.81
N SER A 120 8.44 -1.01 9.97
CA SER A 120 8.99 -2.36 10.23
C SER A 120 7.92 -3.44 10.38
N GLU A 121 6.71 -3.07 10.81
CA GLU A 121 5.66 -4.03 11.17
C GLU A 121 4.45 -3.95 10.23
N TYR A 122 4.56 -4.52 9.03
CA TYR A 122 3.48 -4.47 8.04
C TYR A 122 2.20 -5.24 8.45
N ASN A 123 2.31 -6.25 9.32
CA ASN A 123 1.16 -7.07 9.76
C ASN A 123 0.15 -6.30 10.62
N ILE A 124 0.60 -5.26 11.34
CA ILE A 124 -0.26 -4.41 12.17
C ILE A 124 -0.74 -3.15 11.43
N LEU A 125 -0.36 -2.99 10.15
CA LEU A 125 -0.72 -1.82 9.36
C LEU A 125 -2.24 -1.79 9.12
N LYS A 126 -2.89 -0.92 9.88
CA LYS A 126 -4.30 -0.55 9.69
C LYS A 126 -4.35 0.70 8.85
N LEU A 127 -4.93 0.56 7.67
CA LEU A 127 -5.21 1.67 6.79
C LEU A 127 -6.66 2.08 7.02
N TYR A 128 -6.84 3.36 7.29
CA TYR A 128 -8.15 3.97 7.40
C TYR A 128 -8.50 4.57 6.04
N ASP A 129 -9.75 4.37 5.62
CA ASP A 129 -10.28 5.01 4.43
C ASP A 129 -10.63 6.46 4.77
N PRO A 130 -9.95 7.45 4.15
CA PRO A 130 -10.14 8.86 4.47
C PRO A 130 -11.53 9.38 4.12
N LEU A 131 -12.26 8.72 3.20
CA LEU A 131 -13.63 9.10 2.82
C LEU A 131 -14.68 8.59 3.83
N LEU A 132 -14.41 7.44 4.46
CA LEU A 132 -15.25 6.93 5.55
C LEU A 132 -15.06 7.78 6.82
N GLU A 133 -13.83 8.22 7.11
CA GLU A 133 -13.57 9.06 8.28
C GLU A 133 -14.07 10.50 8.17
N SER A 134 -14.05 11.11 6.97
CA SER A 134 -14.62 12.45 6.79
C SER A 134 -16.10 12.48 7.14
N ASN A 135 -16.86 11.45 6.75
CA ASN A 135 -18.28 11.31 7.07
C ASN A 135 -18.52 11.02 8.57
N LEU A 136 -17.63 10.28 9.23
CA LEU A 136 -17.69 10.05 10.67
C LEU A 136 -17.34 11.30 11.49
N LEU A 137 -16.44 12.14 10.98
CA LEU A 137 -16.07 13.41 11.61
C LEU A 137 -17.13 14.49 11.41
N GLU A 138 -17.80 14.51 10.26
CA GLU A 138 -18.95 15.39 9.98
C GLU A 138 -20.17 15.02 10.81
N SER A 139 -20.54 13.73 10.86
CA SER A 139 -21.66 13.26 11.71
C SER A 139 -21.43 13.54 13.19
N LYS A 140 -20.20 13.39 13.69
CA LYS A 140 -19.87 13.81 15.07
C LYS A 140 -20.06 15.31 15.29
N LYS A 141 -19.69 16.17 14.33
CA LYS A 141 -19.90 17.63 14.43
C LYS A 141 -21.38 18.02 14.46
N GLU A 142 -22.25 17.27 13.77
CA GLU A 142 -23.70 17.50 13.83
C GLU A 142 -24.30 17.15 15.20
N VAL A 143 -23.89 16.03 15.79
CA VAL A 143 -24.33 15.62 17.14
C VAL A 143 -23.90 16.61 18.22
N TYR A 144 -22.74 17.26 18.09
CA TYR A 144 -22.31 18.30 19.02
C TYR A 144 -23.04 19.63 18.83
N LYS A 145 -23.57 19.94 17.64
CA LYS A 145 -24.40 21.13 17.40
C LYS A 145 -25.81 20.97 17.96
N GLU A 146 -26.41 19.78 17.89
CA GLU A 146 -27.73 19.52 18.47
C GLU A 146 -27.71 19.60 20.01
N ASN A 147 -26.63 19.13 20.64
CA ASN A 147 -26.49 19.15 22.10
C ASN A 147 -26.02 20.49 22.69
N SER A 148 -25.68 21.49 21.86
CA SER A 148 -25.24 22.82 22.33
C SER A 148 -26.31 23.91 22.23
N ILE A 149 -27.55 23.57 21.86
CA ILE A 149 -28.69 24.51 21.78
C ILE A 149 -29.68 24.35 22.95
N ASN A 150 -29.45 23.42 23.89
CA ASN A 150 -30.24 23.32 25.12
C ASN A 150 -29.50 23.93 26.31
N TYR A 151 -29.54 25.26 26.41
CA TYR A 151 -29.38 26.01 27.67
C TYR A 151 -30.38 27.16 27.71
#